data_AF-A0A397U5B1-F1
#
_entry.id   AF-A0A397U5B1-F1
#
_cell.length_a   1.000
_cell.length_b   1.000
_cell.length_c   1.000
_cell.angle_alpha   90.00
_cell.angle_beta   90.00
_cell.angle_gamma   90.00
#
_symmetry.space_group_name_H-M   'P 1'
#
loop_
_entity.id
_entity.type
_entity.pdbx_description
1 polymer ?
#
loop_
_entity_poly.entity_id
_entity_poly.type
_entity_poly.pdbx_seq_one_letter_code
_entity_poly.pdbx_strand_id
1 'polypeptide(L)'
;MSKHNSRFISSTREVIAEFQQASRNKNANKSMNVWMDLLYKFRQLHGYSNEIKELDDKTLSEQLEQFIVEVRKSNGQEYKSSSLYTGFCAIARGISESLKNIRTINLFDKYQFKNLHRTLDGRMKSIVDKGDKNCKQLDPLEVDEIKLILDSPETSTNNPKGLLQRVWLWVSLLCCLRGGDAKHLKASWLKELDNGGMQL
;
A
#
# COMPACT_ATOMS: atom_id res chain seq x y z
N MET A 1 5.16 -19.01 46.42
CA MET A 1 4.26 -18.98 45.25
C MET A 1 4.74 -17.89 44.30
N SER A 2 5.25 -18.26 43.13
CA SER A 2 5.68 -17.30 42.10
C SER A 2 4.46 -16.56 41.56
N LYS A 3 4.45 -15.21 41.63
CA LYS A 3 3.41 -14.38 41.01
C LYS A 3 3.54 -14.58 39.49
N HIS A 4 2.61 -15.32 38.90
CA HIS A 4 2.48 -15.38 37.45
C HIS A 4 2.29 -13.93 36.94
N ASN A 5 3.23 -13.46 36.11
CA ASN A 5 3.18 -12.11 35.56
C ASN A 5 2.02 -12.04 34.55
N SER A 6 0.87 -11.51 34.96
CA SER A 6 -0.38 -11.47 34.20
C SER A 6 -0.29 -10.68 32.88
N ARG A 7 0.83 -9.98 32.65
CA ARG A 7 1.10 -9.25 31.41
C ARG A 7 1.40 -10.15 30.21
N PHE A 8 1.78 -11.42 30.43
CA PHE A 8 2.15 -12.34 29.37
C PHE A 8 1.33 -13.62 29.47
N ILE A 9 0.53 -13.88 28.45
CA ILE A 9 -0.21 -15.13 28.28
C ILE A 9 0.65 -16.04 27.41
N SER A 10 0.80 -17.31 27.79
CA SER A 10 1.50 -18.29 26.96
C SER A 10 0.76 -18.44 25.64
N SER A 11 1.51 -18.37 24.54
CA SER A 11 0.98 -18.55 23.19
C SER A 11 1.52 -19.83 22.59
N THR A 12 0.72 -20.50 21.76
CA THR A 12 1.17 -21.69 21.03
C THR A 12 1.75 -21.30 19.68
N ARG A 13 2.44 -22.26 19.02
CA ARG A 13 3.00 -22.04 17.67
C ARG A 13 1.89 -21.77 16.65
N GLU A 14 0.72 -22.37 16.84
CA GLU A 14 -0.46 -22.22 15.99
C GLU A 14 -1.00 -20.79 16.07
N VAL A 15 -1.18 -20.25 17.27
CA VAL A 15 -1.62 -18.85 17.48
C VAL A 15 -0.63 -17.87 16.84
N ILE A 16 0.68 -18.11 17.00
CA ILE A 16 1.72 -17.29 16.35
C ILE A 16 1.61 -17.38 14.83
N ALA A 17 1.38 -18.57 14.27
CA ALA A 17 1.21 -18.77 12.83
C ALA A 17 -0.04 -18.07 12.28
N GLU A 18 -1.15 -18.06 13.03
CA GLU A 18 -2.36 -17.32 12.68
C GLU A 18 -2.08 -15.82 12.53
N PHE A 19 -1.37 -15.21 13.49
CA PHE A 19 -0.98 -13.81 13.38
C PHE A 19 -0.04 -13.54 12.18
N GLN A 20 0.90 -14.46 11.91
CA GLN A 20 1.79 -14.36 10.75
C GLN A 20 1.02 -14.45 9.42
N GLN A 21 -0.01 -15.29 9.34
CA GLN A 21 -0.86 -15.41 8.17
C GLN A 21 -1.78 -14.19 8.01
N ALA A 22 -2.38 -13.72 9.10
CA ALA A 22 -3.24 -12.53 9.11
C ALA A 22 -2.51 -11.26 8.69
N SER A 23 -1.19 -11.18 8.95
CA SER A 23 -0.34 -10.09 8.49
C SER A 23 -0.23 -9.99 6.96
N ARG A 24 -0.49 -11.07 6.21
CA ARG A 24 -0.38 -11.08 4.74
C ARG A 24 -1.56 -10.35 4.09
N ASN A 25 -1.39 -9.06 3.81
CA ASN A 25 -2.38 -8.29 3.06
C ASN A 25 -2.29 -8.59 1.55
N LYS A 26 -3.41 -9.01 0.94
CA LYS A 26 -3.52 -9.26 -0.52
C LYS A 26 -3.03 -8.08 -1.37
N ASN A 27 -3.25 -6.85 -0.92
CA ASN A 27 -2.80 -5.65 -1.63
C ASN A 27 -1.28 -5.47 -1.56
N ALA A 28 -0.65 -5.82 -0.44
CA ALA A 28 0.80 -5.78 -0.31
C ALA A 28 1.48 -6.79 -1.23
N ASN A 29 0.91 -8.00 -1.37
CA ASN A 29 1.40 -9.00 -2.32
C ASN A 29 1.27 -8.54 -3.77
N LYS A 30 0.15 -7.87 -4.12
CA LYS A 30 -0.01 -7.28 -5.46
C LYS A 30 1.05 -6.22 -5.74
N SER A 31 1.29 -5.31 -4.79
CA SER A 31 2.34 -4.28 -4.93
C SER A 31 3.72 -4.92 -5.11
N MET A 32 4.05 -5.93 -4.30
CA MET A 32 5.29 -6.71 -4.43
C MET A 32 5.45 -7.30 -5.82
N ASN A 33 4.44 -7.99 -6.34
CA ASN A 33 4.50 -8.60 -7.68
C ASN A 33 4.71 -7.55 -8.77
N VAL A 34 4.04 -6.39 -8.69
CA VAL A 34 4.20 -5.30 -9.67
C VAL A 34 5.63 -4.76 -9.67
N TRP A 35 6.19 -4.48 -8.49
CA TRP A 35 7.54 -3.93 -8.40
C TRP A 35 8.62 -4.96 -8.74
N MET A 36 8.42 -6.23 -8.40
CA MET A 36 9.30 -7.31 -8.84
C MET A 36 9.25 -7.52 -10.35
N ASP A 37 8.08 -7.48 -10.97
CA ASP A 37 7.92 -7.56 -12.44
C ASP A 37 8.63 -6.39 -13.16
N LEU A 38 8.53 -5.17 -12.62
CA LEU A 38 9.29 -4.02 -13.12
C LEU A 38 10.81 -4.24 -13.02
N LEU A 39 11.28 -4.80 -11.90
CA LEU A 39 12.70 -5.14 -11.73
C LEU A 39 13.13 -6.21 -12.75
N TYR A 40 12.35 -7.26 -12.97
CA TYR A 40 12.66 -8.27 -13.98
C TYR A 40 12.71 -7.69 -15.40
N LYS A 41 11.75 -6.84 -15.76
CA LYS A 41 11.75 -6.13 -17.05
C LYS A 41 12.97 -5.23 -17.22
N PHE A 42 13.33 -4.48 -16.18
CA PHE A 42 14.57 -3.69 -16.17
C PHE A 42 15.78 -4.58 -16.42
N ARG A 43 15.88 -5.73 -15.74
CA ARG A 43 17.02 -6.65 -15.92
C ARG A 43 17.09 -7.23 -17.33
N GLN A 44 15.94 -7.54 -17.94
CA GLN A 44 15.86 -7.99 -19.34
C GLN A 44 16.32 -6.89 -20.31
N LEU A 45 15.90 -5.64 -20.10
CA LEU A 45 16.31 -4.51 -20.95
C LEU A 45 17.82 -4.23 -20.90
N HIS A 46 18.44 -4.42 -19.73
CA HIS A 46 19.89 -4.29 -19.55
C HIS A 46 20.68 -5.55 -19.91
N GLY A 47 20.02 -6.59 -20.42
CA GLY A 47 20.68 -7.82 -20.88
C GLY A 47 21.28 -8.68 -19.76
N TYR A 48 20.81 -8.55 -18.51
CA TYR A 48 21.27 -9.40 -17.42
C TYR A 48 20.69 -10.82 -17.55
N SER A 49 21.54 -11.79 -17.88
CA SER A 49 21.16 -13.19 -18.07
C SER A 49 20.98 -13.96 -16.78
N ASN A 50 21.73 -13.60 -15.73
CA ASN A 50 21.79 -14.38 -14.50
C ASN A 50 20.53 -14.18 -13.65
N GLU A 51 20.14 -15.18 -12.86
CA GLU A 51 19.03 -15.02 -11.93
C GLU A 51 19.40 -14.15 -10.74
N ILE A 52 18.42 -13.47 -10.11
CA ILE A 52 18.65 -12.64 -8.91
C ILE A 52 19.33 -13.47 -7.80
N LYS A 53 18.98 -14.76 -7.69
CA LYS A 53 19.54 -15.69 -6.70
C LYS A 53 21.03 -15.98 -6.88
N GLU A 54 21.57 -15.71 -8.06
CA GLU A 54 22.97 -15.99 -8.41
C GLU A 54 23.87 -14.75 -8.22
N LEU A 55 23.27 -13.56 -8.06
CA LEU A 55 24.02 -12.32 -7.85
C LEU A 55 24.63 -12.29 -6.46
N ASP A 56 25.85 -11.82 -6.30
CA ASP A 56 26.38 -11.40 -5.00
C ASP A 56 25.72 -10.08 -4.54
N ASP A 57 25.89 -9.73 -3.26
CA ASP A 57 25.23 -8.57 -2.68
C ASP A 57 25.69 -7.24 -3.29
N LYS A 58 26.94 -7.14 -3.78
CA LYS A 58 27.46 -5.94 -4.43
C LYS A 58 26.81 -5.75 -5.80
N THR A 59 26.84 -6.78 -6.64
CA THR A 59 26.20 -6.75 -7.97
C THR A 59 24.70 -6.49 -7.86
N LEU A 60 24.04 -7.07 -6.87
CA LEU A 60 22.63 -6.80 -6.60
C LEU A 60 22.39 -5.33 -6.20
N SER A 61 23.24 -4.77 -5.32
CA SER A 61 23.16 -3.35 -4.93
C SER A 61 23.30 -2.43 -6.15
N GLU A 62 24.29 -2.68 -7.00
CA GLU A 62 24.55 -1.88 -8.21
C GLU A 62 23.35 -1.91 -9.18
N GLN A 63 22.77 -3.08 -9.43
CA GLN A 63 21.58 -3.20 -10.28
C GLN A 63 20.36 -2.47 -9.68
N LEU A 64 20.18 -2.54 -8.35
CA LEU A 64 19.07 -1.86 -7.68
C LEU A 64 19.25 -0.34 -7.63
N GLU A 65 20.48 0.14 -7.46
CA GLU A 65 20.82 1.57 -7.53
C GLU A 65 20.45 2.14 -8.89
N GLN A 66 20.83 1.46 -9.97
CA GLN A 66 20.50 1.84 -11.33
C GLN A 66 18.98 1.80 -11.57
N PHE A 67 18.31 0.72 -11.15
CA PHE A 67 16.86 0.58 -11.25
C PHE A 67 16.13 1.76 -10.58
N ILE A 68 16.51 2.16 -9.37
CA ILE A 68 15.87 3.26 -8.62
C ILE A 68 15.98 4.59 -9.38
N VAL A 69 17.09 4.82 -10.06
CA VAL A 69 17.31 6.05 -10.85
C VAL A 69 16.49 6.02 -12.14
N GLU A 70 16.42 4.88 -12.81
CA GLU A 70 15.81 4.73 -14.14
C GLU A 70 14.30 4.51 -14.12
N VAL A 71 13.74 3.93 -13.05
CA VAL A 71 12.34 3.53 -13.03
C VAL A 71 11.39 4.72 -13.23
N ARG A 72 10.43 4.58 -14.14
CA ARG A 72 9.38 5.56 -14.44
C ARG A 72 8.03 4.86 -14.57
N LYS A 73 6.95 5.63 -14.46
CA LYS A 73 5.62 5.13 -14.80
C LYS A 73 5.56 4.78 -16.29
N SER A 74 4.56 4.00 -16.69
CA SER A 74 4.35 3.60 -18.09
C SER A 74 4.20 4.79 -19.05
N ASN A 75 3.72 5.94 -18.56
CA ASN A 75 3.61 7.19 -19.32
C ASN A 75 4.91 8.04 -19.31
N GLY A 76 6.03 7.49 -18.84
CA GLY A 76 7.33 8.17 -18.74
C GLY A 76 7.46 9.15 -17.57
N GLN A 77 6.39 9.42 -16.82
CA GLN A 77 6.43 10.34 -15.69
C GLN A 77 7.12 9.75 -14.47
N GLU A 78 7.59 10.65 -13.60
CA GLU A 78 8.18 10.29 -12.32
C GLU A 78 7.16 9.64 -11.38
N TYR A 79 7.64 8.69 -10.58
CA TYR A 79 6.91 8.21 -9.40
C TYR A 79 6.93 9.27 -8.30
N LYS A 80 5.90 9.25 -7.44
CA LYS A 80 5.95 10.03 -6.21
C LYS A 80 7.03 9.47 -5.31
N SER A 81 7.67 10.32 -4.52
CA SER A 81 8.71 9.93 -3.55
C SER A 81 8.24 8.80 -2.62
N SER A 82 7.02 8.90 -2.09
CA SER A 82 6.41 7.86 -1.24
C SER A 82 6.11 6.55 -1.98
N SER A 83 5.70 6.62 -3.25
CA SER A 83 5.47 5.44 -4.08
C SER A 83 6.78 4.72 -4.41
N LEU A 84 7.85 5.47 -4.69
CA LEU A 84 9.19 4.91 -4.93
C LEU A 84 9.72 4.19 -3.70
N TYR A 85 9.62 4.80 -2.51
CA TYR A 85 9.98 4.16 -1.24
C TYR A 85 9.16 2.88 -0.98
N THR A 86 7.85 2.95 -1.20
CA THR A 86 6.96 1.78 -1.07
C THR A 86 7.38 0.67 -2.03
N GLY A 87 7.78 1.02 -3.24
CA GLY A 87 8.33 0.09 -4.23
C GLY A 87 9.62 -0.56 -3.78
N PHE A 88 10.56 0.21 -3.25
CA PHE A 88 11.79 -0.31 -2.66
C PHE A 88 11.50 -1.33 -1.54
N CYS A 89 10.60 -1.02 -0.61
CA CYS A 89 10.18 -1.97 0.43
C CYS A 89 9.58 -3.26 -0.14
N ALA A 90 8.81 -3.13 -1.21
CA ALA A 90 8.19 -4.26 -1.89
C ALA A 90 9.25 -5.17 -2.57
N ILE A 91 10.25 -4.57 -3.21
CA ILE A 91 11.40 -5.29 -3.79
C ILE A 91 12.23 -5.94 -2.69
N ALA A 92 12.56 -5.23 -1.60
CA ALA A 92 13.31 -5.79 -0.48
C ALA A 92 12.63 -7.02 0.11
N ARG A 93 11.31 -6.97 0.25
CA ARG A 93 10.50 -8.12 0.65
C ARG A 93 10.55 -9.24 -0.40
N GLY A 94 10.30 -8.94 -1.67
CA GLY A 94 10.29 -9.93 -2.75
C GLY A 94 11.62 -10.66 -2.90
N ILE A 95 12.74 -9.93 -2.82
CA ILE A 95 14.09 -10.51 -2.85
C ILE A 95 14.31 -11.38 -1.60
N SER A 96 14.04 -10.88 -0.40
CA SER A 96 14.20 -11.65 0.85
C SER A 96 13.36 -12.94 0.83
N GLU A 97 12.11 -12.88 0.35
CA GLU A 97 11.27 -14.07 0.19
C GLU A 97 11.81 -15.04 -0.86
N SER A 98 12.29 -14.53 -2.01
CA SER A 98 12.86 -15.37 -3.07
C SER A 98 14.16 -16.06 -2.68
N LEU A 99 14.96 -15.43 -1.80
CA LEU A 99 16.27 -15.95 -1.36
C LEU A 99 16.21 -16.70 -0.03
N LYS A 100 15.05 -16.80 0.61
CA LYS A 100 14.90 -17.35 1.98
C LYS A 100 15.55 -18.73 2.19
N ASN A 101 15.58 -19.57 1.17
CA ASN A 101 16.16 -20.92 1.22
C ASN A 101 17.60 -21.01 0.67
N ILE A 102 18.16 -19.89 0.21
CA ILE A 102 19.47 -19.79 -0.44
C ILE A 102 20.43 -19.00 0.44
N ARG A 103 20.06 -17.76 0.80
CA ARG A 103 20.80 -16.93 1.73
C ARG A 103 19.92 -15.88 2.40
N THR A 104 20.33 -15.46 3.59
CA THR A 104 19.71 -14.33 4.27
C THR A 104 20.25 -13.02 3.71
N ILE A 105 19.36 -12.18 3.18
CA ILE A 105 19.68 -10.83 2.75
C ILE A 105 18.73 -9.84 3.42
N ASN A 106 19.28 -8.71 3.87
CA ASN A 106 18.50 -7.61 4.43
C ASN A 106 18.87 -6.30 3.73
N LEU A 107 18.10 -5.92 2.71
CA LEU A 107 18.33 -4.66 1.99
C LEU A 107 18.11 -3.41 2.85
N PHE A 108 17.55 -3.54 4.06
CA PHE A 108 17.46 -2.44 5.03
C PHE A 108 18.73 -2.26 5.87
N ASP A 109 19.71 -3.17 5.77
CA ASP A 109 21.01 -2.97 6.40
C ASP A 109 21.77 -1.84 5.69
N LYS A 110 21.78 -0.67 6.32
CA LYS A 110 22.45 0.55 5.80
C LYS A 110 23.97 0.46 5.84
N TYR A 111 24.55 -0.44 6.63
CA TYR A 111 26.00 -0.67 6.64
C TYR A 111 26.40 -1.46 5.40
N GLN A 112 25.64 -2.51 5.09
CA GLN A 112 25.89 -3.36 3.91
C GLN A 112 25.51 -2.65 2.60
N PHE A 113 24.34 -2.00 2.54
CA PHE A 113 23.79 -1.41 1.32
C PHE A 113 23.84 0.13 1.34
N LYS A 114 24.95 0.69 1.82
CA LYS A 114 25.11 2.13 2.05
C LYS A 114 24.83 2.98 0.80
N ASN A 115 25.33 2.55 -0.35
CA ASN A 115 25.17 3.30 -1.61
C ASN A 115 23.73 3.21 -2.11
N LEU A 116 23.10 2.03 -2.06
CA LEU A 116 21.68 1.85 -2.36
C LEU A 116 20.77 2.79 -1.58
N HIS A 117 20.96 2.91 -0.26
CA HIS A 117 20.16 3.84 0.56
C HIS A 117 20.44 5.31 0.20
N ARG A 118 21.70 5.68 -0.06
CA ARG A 118 22.04 7.04 -0.52
C ARG A 118 21.40 7.37 -1.86
N THR A 119 21.39 6.42 -2.79
CA THR A 119 20.77 6.54 -4.11
C THR A 119 19.25 6.71 -3.97
N LEU A 120 18.60 5.89 -3.14
CA LEU A 120 17.17 6.01 -2.84
C LEU A 120 16.83 7.36 -2.22
N ASP A 121 17.54 7.76 -1.17
CA ASP A 121 17.31 9.03 -0.47
C ASP A 121 17.54 10.24 -1.40
N GLY A 122 18.62 10.23 -2.18
CA GLY A 122 18.92 11.28 -3.15
C GLY A 122 17.86 11.35 -4.24
N ARG A 123 17.39 10.19 -4.72
CA ARG A 123 16.33 10.12 -5.72
C ARG A 123 15.01 10.67 -5.19
N MET A 124 14.62 10.26 -3.99
CA MET A 124 13.41 10.74 -3.31
C MET A 124 13.44 12.26 -3.10
N LYS A 125 14.57 12.83 -2.67
CA LYS A 125 14.76 14.29 -2.55
C LYS A 125 14.61 14.98 -3.91
N SER A 126 15.24 14.45 -4.95
CA SER A 126 15.15 15.03 -6.30
C SER A 126 13.71 15.10 -6.83
N ILE A 127 12.86 14.15 -6.47
CA ILE A 127 11.44 14.14 -6.86
C ILE A 127 10.66 15.23 -6.12
N VAL A 128 10.92 15.39 -4.81
CA VAL A 128 10.28 16.43 -3.99
C VAL A 128 10.69 17.83 -4.45
N ASP A 129 11.98 18.04 -4.68
CA ASP A 129 12.54 19.34 -5.09
C ASP A 129 12.00 19.80 -6.47
N LYS A 130 11.75 18.84 -7.37
CA LYS A 130 11.14 19.09 -8.69
C LYS A 130 9.65 19.46 -8.65
N GLY A 131 9.07 19.58 -7.46
CA GLY A 131 7.74 20.16 -7.28
C GLY A 131 6.60 19.16 -7.24
N ASP A 132 6.85 17.89 -6.90
CA ASP A 132 5.79 16.98 -6.44
C ASP A 132 5.36 17.38 -5.02
N LYS A 133 4.84 18.61 -4.91
CA LYS A 133 4.15 19.10 -3.72
C LYS A 133 2.93 18.20 -3.57
N ASN A 134 2.96 17.41 -2.49
CA ASN A 134 1.91 16.58 -1.91
C ASN A 134 0.54 16.77 -2.55
N CYS A 135 -0.14 15.65 -2.89
CA CYS A 135 -1.54 15.61 -3.33
C CYS A 135 -2.28 16.85 -2.82
N LYS A 136 -2.67 17.77 -3.73
CA LYS A 136 -3.70 18.74 -3.36
C LYS A 136 -4.83 17.90 -2.81
N GLN A 137 -5.09 18.01 -1.51
CA GLN A 137 -6.33 17.54 -0.94
C GLN A 137 -7.39 18.19 -1.83
N LEU A 138 -8.20 17.37 -2.50
CA LEU A 138 -9.29 17.91 -3.29
C LEU A 138 -10.16 18.72 -2.33
N ASP A 139 -10.65 19.85 -2.83
CA ASP A 139 -11.54 20.69 -2.03
C ASP A 139 -12.74 19.85 -1.56
N PRO A 140 -13.19 20.02 -0.32
CA PRO A 140 -14.37 19.32 0.17
C PRO A 140 -15.57 19.66 -0.71
N LEU A 141 -16.45 18.70 -0.93
CA LEU A 141 -17.70 18.94 -1.65
C LEU A 141 -18.51 20.03 -0.94
N GLU A 142 -18.93 21.03 -1.70
CA GLU A 142 -19.82 22.06 -1.20
C GLU A 142 -21.26 21.53 -1.09
N VAL A 143 -22.07 22.17 -0.24
CA VAL A 143 -23.46 21.77 -0.01
C VAL A 143 -24.27 21.76 -1.31
N ASP A 144 -24.02 22.70 -2.22
CA ASP A 144 -24.74 22.77 -3.48
C ASP A 144 -24.28 21.71 -4.50
N GLU A 145 -23.00 21.32 -4.46
CA GLU A 145 -22.50 20.17 -5.23
C GLU A 145 -23.12 18.86 -4.73
N ILE A 146 -23.28 18.71 -3.41
CA ILE A 146 -23.96 17.55 -2.81
C ILE A 146 -25.42 17.50 -3.25
N LYS A 147 -26.14 18.62 -3.21
CA LYS A 147 -27.52 18.70 -3.72
C LYS A 147 -27.60 18.31 -5.21
N LEU A 148 -26.72 18.85 -6.03
CA LEU A 148 -26.65 18.54 -7.46
C LEU A 148 -26.47 17.03 -7.71
N ILE A 149 -25.58 16.38 -6.95
CA ILE A 149 -25.38 14.93 -7.03
C ILE A 149 -26.63 14.16 -6.56
N LEU A 150 -27.25 14.61 -5.48
CA LEU A 150 -28.46 13.98 -4.93
C LEU A 150 -29.70 14.16 -5.81
N ASP A 151 -29.78 15.22 -6.62
CA ASP A 151 -30.88 15.47 -7.54
C ASP A 151 -30.67 14.80 -8.91
N SER A 152 -29.50 14.20 -9.14
CA SER A 152 -29.20 13.49 -10.38
C SER A 152 -30.09 12.24 -10.57
N PRO A 153 -30.44 11.88 -11.82
CA PRO A 153 -31.18 10.64 -12.10
C PRO A 153 -30.51 9.38 -11.55
N GLU A 154 -29.18 9.39 -11.47
CA GLU A 154 -28.35 8.30 -10.97
C GLU A 154 -28.62 8.02 -9.50
N THR A 155 -28.90 9.03 -8.67
CA THR A 155 -29.22 8.86 -7.25
C THR A 155 -30.73 8.91 -6.97
N SER A 156 -31.57 8.77 -7.99
CA SER A 156 -33.03 8.84 -7.85
C SER A 156 -33.59 7.76 -6.90
N THR A 157 -34.51 8.15 -6.03
CA THR A 157 -35.28 7.23 -5.16
C THR A 157 -36.32 6.41 -5.90
N ASN A 158 -36.60 6.73 -7.17
CA ASN A 158 -37.65 6.08 -7.95
C ASN A 158 -37.23 4.75 -8.57
N ASN A 159 -35.95 4.38 -8.46
CA ASN A 159 -35.46 3.08 -8.90
C ASN A 159 -34.50 2.46 -7.87
N PRO A 160 -34.43 1.13 -7.76
CA PRO A 160 -33.62 0.46 -6.73
C PRO A 160 -32.13 0.80 -6.81
N LYS A 161 -31.59 0.95 -8.02
CA LYS A 161 -30.17 1.27 -8.23
C LYS A 161 -29.84 2.66 -7.72
N GLY A 162 -30.68 3.64 -8.03
CA GLY A 162 -30.47 5.02 -7.60
C GLY A 162 -30.68 5.22 -6.11
N LEU A 163 -31.66 4.53 -5.52
CA LEU A 163 -31.82 4.50 -4.06
C LEU A 163 -30.55 3.94 -3.39
N LEU A 164 -29.99 2.84 -3.90
CA LEU A 164 -28.76 2.26 -3.36
C LEU A 164 -27.56 3.22 -3.46
N GLN A 165 -27.40 3.91 -4.60
CA GLN A 165 -26.33 4.90 -4.78
C GLN A 165 -26.50 6.10 -3.85
N ARG A 166 -27.75 6.57 -3.66
CA ARG A 166 -28.08 7.65 -2.72
C ARG A 166 -27.75 7.27 -1.27
N VAL A 167 -28.16 6.09 -0.83
CA VAL A 167 -27.86 5.60 0.54
C VAL A 167 -26.35 5.45 0.74
N TRP A 168 -25.64 4.89 -0.24
CA TRP A 168 -24.19 4.77 -0.19
C TRP A 168 -23.51 6.14 -0.05
N LEU A 169 -23.93 7.15 -0.82
CA LEU A 169 -23.41 8.50 -0.73
C LEU A 169 -23.63 9.11 0.65
N TRP A 170 -24.84 8.99 1.21
CA TRP A 170 -25.17 9.49 2.55
C TRP A 170 -24.31 8.85 3.63
N VAL A 171 -24.19 7.52 3.63
CA VAL A 171 -23.38 6.79 4.61
C VAL A 171 -21.89 7.17 4.47
N SER A 172 -21.39 7.32 3.24
CA SER A 172 -20.01 7.76 3.00
C SER A 172 -19.75 9.19 3.47
N LEU A 173 -20.67 10.14 3.24
CA LEU A 173 -20.54 11.53 3.65
C LEU A 173 -20.66 11.70 5.17
N LEU A 174 -21.67 11.08 5.80
CA LEU A 174 -21.95 11.24 7.22
C LEU A 174 -20.92 10.52 8.11
N CYS A 175 -20.40 9.39 7.65
CA CYS A 175 -19.47 8.57 8.44
C CYS A 175 -18.02 8.68 7.97
N CYS A 176 -17.73 9.59 7.02
CA CYS A 176 -16.38 9.82 6.48
C CYS A 176 -15.65 8.53 6.04
N LEU A 177 -16.40 7.57 5.50
CA LEU A 177 -15.87 6.25 5.15
C LEU A 177 -14.87 6.39 4.00
N ARG A 178 -13.73 5.69 4.07
CA ARG A 178 -12.85 5.59 2.90
C ARG A 178 -13.57 4.81 1.81
N GLY A 179 -13.26 5.08 0.54
CA GLY A 179 -13.92 4.44 -0.61
C GLY A 179 -13.87 2.89 -0.62
N GLY A 180 -13.01 2.28 0.20
CA GLY A 180 -12.97 0.83 0.41
C GLY A 180 -13.81 0.33 1.58
N ASP A 181 -14.20 1.16 2.54
CA ASP A 181 -14.82 0.72 3.79
C ASP A 181 -16.33 0.52 3.64
N ALA A 182 -16.98 1.39 2.85
CA ALA A 182 -18.42 1.34 2.60
C ALA A 182 -18.88 0.01 1.97
N LYS A 183 -18.01 -0.71 1.25
CA LYS A 183 -18.34 -2.02 0.65
C LYS A 183 -18.30 -3.19 1.64
N HIS A 184 -17.73 -2.97 2.82
CA HIS A 184 -17.61 -3.97 3.88
C HIS A 184 -18.56 -3.70 5.04
N LEU A 185 -19.37 -2.64 4.94
CA LEU A 185 -20.39 -2.30 5.91
C LEU A 185 -21.36 -3.46 6.08
N LYS A 186 -21.64 -3.82 7.33
CA LYS A 186 -22.66 -4.81 7.66
C LYS A 186 -23.84 -4.11 8.33
N ALA A 187 -25.05 -4.55 8.03
CA ALA A 187 -26.26 -4.04 8.67
C ALA A 187 -26.16 -4.14 10.21
N SER A 188 -25.53 -5.19 10.73
CA SER A 188 -25.33 -5.38 12.17
C SER A 188 -24.41 -4.36 12.85
N TRP A 189 -23.70 -3.53 12.07
CA TRP A 189 -22.85 -2.46 12.59
C TRP A 189 -23.61 -1.15 12.73
N LEU A 190 -24.75 -1.01 12.04
CA LEU A 190 -25.63 0.14 12.18
C LEU A 190 -26.50 -0.06 13.43
N LYS A 191 -26.35 0.85 14.38
CA LYS A 191 -27.18 0.90 15.59
C LYS A 191 -28.02 2.16 15.55
N GLU A 192 -29.33 1.98 15.61
CA GLU A 192 -30.25 3.09 15.84
C GLU A 192 -30.11 3.55 17.30
N LEU A 193 -29.96 4.85 17.49
CA LEU A 193 -29.94 5.51 18.79
C LEU A 193 -31.38 5.91 19.16
N ASP A 194 -31.65 6.06 20.45
CA ASP A 194 -32.99 6.41 20.96
C ASP A 194 -33.52 7.75 20.43
N ASN A 195 -32.64 8.61 19.90
CA ASN A 195 -32.99 9.89 19.27
C ASN A 195 -33.25 9.79 17.76
N GLY A 196 -33.34 8.58 17.19
CA GLY A 196 -33.47 8.34 15.75
C GLY A 196 -32.19 8.59 14.96
N GLY A 197 -31.06 8.88 15.63
CA GLY A 197 -29.74 8.93 15.00
C GLY A 197 -29.20 7.53 14.71
N MET A 198 -28.20 7.45 13.83
CA MET A 198 -27.49 6.20 13.55
C MET A 198 -26.04 6.29 14.03
N GLN A 199 -25.60 5.24 14.73
CA GLN A 199 -24.20 5.03 15.09
C GLN A 199 -23.64 3.87 14.27
N LEU A 200 -22.41 4.05 13.80
CA LEU A 200 -21.62 3.08 13.04
C LEU A 200 -20.46 2.53 13.88
#